data_AF-A0A0G0SZ90-F1
#
_entry.id   AF-A0A0G0SZ90-F1
#
_cell.length_a   1.000
_cell.length_b   1.000
_cell.length_c   1.000
_cell.angle_alpha   90.00
_cell.angle_beta   90.00
_cell.angle_gamma   90.00
#
_symmetry.space_group_name_H-M   'P 1'
#
loop_
_entity.id
_entity.type
_entity.pdbx_description
1 polymer ?
#
loop_
_entity_poly.entity_id
_entity_poly.type
_entity_poly.pdbx_seq_one_letter_code
_entity_poly.pdbx_strand_id
1 'polypeptide(L)'
;MPELPEVETIKLQLEKLIVGKEILAIETDTPKMVQPSVSIVQKVTDPKDDWQRIIVSLSGGLELRFADLRKFGWLKLITDNTELKKILGGYGPEADKVTLKEFGEILAKTSRPIKVVLMDQATISGIGNIYAADALNLAKIDPRRPAKSLNSGEEKALQEAILKVLKLGIKFGGASDQFYLDALGAKGHYQDHFLVYNRQGEKCFNCGSPIKKIRLAGRGTYFCPECQK
;
A
#
# COMPACT_ATOMS: atom_id res chain seq x y z
N MET A 1 -5.42 -4.27 2.13
CA MET A 1 -4.45 -4.54 1.06
C MET A 1 -3.22 -3.73 1.43
N PRO A 2 -2.04 -4.35 1.46
CA PRO A 2 -0.79 -3.66 1.79
C PRO A 2 -0.64 -2.37 0.99
N GLU A 3 -0.18 -1.30 1.64
CA GLU A 3 0.20 -0.03 1.00
C GLU A 3 1.74 -0.01 0.90
N LEU A 4 2.35 1.09 0.43
CA LEU A 4 3.81 1.14 0.21
C LEU A 4 4.63 0.69 1.42
N PRO A 5 4.34 1.15 2.66
CA PRO A 5 5.16 0.77 3.81
C PRO A 5 5.18 -0.73 4.11
N GLU A 6 4.04 -1.40 3.98
CA GLU A 6 3.94 -2.84 4.18
C GLU A 6 4.70 -3.62 3.10
N VAL A 7 4.62 -3.16 1.84
CA VAL A 7 5.30 -3.77 0.70
C VAL A 7 6.81 -3.58 0.80
N GLU A 8 7.28 -2.38 1.14
CA GLU A 8 8.70 -2.09 1.30
C GLU A 8 9.29 -2.87 2.47
N THR A 9 8.55 -3.00 3.58
CA THR A 9 8.97 -3.83 4.74
C THR A 9 9.18 -5.28 4.32
N ILE A 10 8.22 -5.88 3.62
CA ILE A 10 8.33 -7.26 3.10
C ILE A 10 9.50 -7.38 2.14
N LYS A 11 9.65 -6.44 1.20
CA LYS A 11 10.73 -6.44 0.20
C LYS A 11 12.11 -6.44 0.87
N LEU A 12 12.36 -5.53 1.81
CA LEU A 12 13.66 -5.42 2.50
C LEU A 12 14.02 -6.67 3.31
N GLN A 13 13.01 -7.36 3.84
CA GLN A 13 13.21 -8.64 4.53
C GLN A 13 13.50 -9.77 3.54
N LEU A 14 12.67 -9.91 2.51
CA LEU A 14 12.83 -10.94 1.49
C LEU A 14 14.17 -10.81 0.77
N GLU A 15 14.61 -9.60 0.43
CA GLU A 15 15.89 -9.35 -0.24
C GLU A 15 17.07 -10.00 0.51
N LYS A 16 17.05 -9.99 1.85
CA LYS A 16 18.08 -10.62 2.68
C LYS A 16 17.98 -12.14 2.73
N LEU A 17 16.79 -12.69 2.49
CA LEU A 17 16.49 -14.11 2.70
C LEU A 17 16.59 -14.92 1.39
N ILE A 18 16.20 -14.33 0.27
CA ILE A 18 15.95 -15.07 -0.98
C ILE A 18 16.88 -14.69 -2.14
N VAL A 19 17.61 -13.57 -2.07
CA VAL A 19 18.55 -13.21 -3.13
C VAL A 19 19.66 -14.24 -3.22
N GLY A 20 19.94 -14.71 -4.44
CA GLY A 20 20.90 -15.78 -4.71
C GLY A 20 20.36 -17.20 -4.55
N LYS A 21 19.07 -17.37 -4.21
CA LYS A 21 18.40 -18.68 -4.22
C LYS A 21 17.85 -19.01 -5.61
N GLU A 22 17.79 -20.30 -5.92
CA GLU A 22 17.20 -20.80 -7.16
C GLU A 22 15.75 -21.22 -6.90
N ILE A 23 14.85 -20.93 -7.85
CA ILE A 23 13.47 -21.43 -7.82
C ILE A 23 13.47 -22.88 -8.29
N LEU A 24 13.06 -23.79 -7.42
CA LEU A 24 13.02 -25.24 -7.70
C LEU A 24 11.64 -25.70 -8.18
N ALA A 25 10.58 -25.17 -7.57
CA ALA A 25 9.20 -25.54 -7.90
C ALA A 25 8.23 -24.41 -7.55
N ILE A 26 7.08 -24.39 -8.23
CA ILE A 26 5.95 -23.52 -7.90
C ILE A 26 4.69 -24.38 -7.81
N GLU A 27 4.05 -24.35 -6.65
CA GLU A 27 2.80 -25.07 -6.40
C GLU A 27 1.65 -24.09 -6.10
N THR A 28 0.45 -24.37 -6.60
CA THR A 28 -0.74 -23.52 -6.32
C THR A 28 -2.06 -24.29 -6.33
N ASP A 29 -3.01 -23.87 -5.49
CA ASP A 29 -4.42 -24.30 -5.53
C ASP A 29 -5.30 -23.35 -6.38
N THR A 30 -4.73 -22.22 -6.80
CA THR A 30 -5.38 -21.17 -7.61
C THR A 30 -4.59 -20.88 -8.88
N PRO A 31 -4.60 -21.76 -9.90
CA PRO A 31 -3.82 -21.59 -11.12
C PRO A 31 -4.10 -20.27 -11.86
N LYS A 32 -5.26 -19.65 -11.67
CA LYS A 32 -5.62 -18.36 -12.27
C LYS A 32 -4.88 -17.16 -11.63
N MET A 33 -4.40 -17.30 -10.39
CA MET A 33 -3.59 -16.29 -9.70
C MET A 33 -2.11 -16.38 -10.08
N VAL A 34 -1.70 -17.48 -10.70
CA VAL A 34 -0.37 -17.63 -11.30
C VAL A 34 -0.50 -17.38 -12.80
N GLN A 35 0.26 -16.44 -13.34
CA GLN A 35 0.37 -16.24 -14.79
C GLN A 35 1.73 -16.76 -15.26
N PRO A 36 1.89 -18.09 -15.45
CA PRO A 36 3.18 -18.65 -15.85
C PRO A 36 3.41 -18.50 -17.36
N SER A 37 4.67 -18.35 -17.75
CA SER A 37 5.15 -18.57 -19.12
C SER A 37 5.71 -20.00 -19.34
N VAL A 38 5.83 -20.83 -18.29
CA VAL A 38 6.42 -22.18 -18.36
C VAL A 38 5.66 -23.21 -17.51
N SER A 39 5.70 -24.49 -17.92
CA SER A 39 5.05 -25.70 -17.37
C SER A 39 5.43 -26.13 -15.94
N ILE A 40 5.95 -25.23 -15.10
CA ILE A 40 6.50 -25.54 -13.75
C ILE A 40 5.42 -25.52 -12.65
N VAL A 41 4.19 -25.08 -12.97
CA VAL A 41 3.10 -24.97 -11.98
C VAL A 41 2.45 -26.33 -11.72
N GLN A 42 2.58 -26.83 -10.49
CA GLN A 42 1.94 -28.07 -10.04
C GLN A 42 0.78 -27.77 -9.08
N LYS A 43 -0.24 -28.66 -9.05
CA LYS A 43 -1.35 -28.55 -8.10
C LYS A 43 -0.92 -29.11 -6.75
N VAL A 44 -1.22 -28.40 -5.68
CA VAL A 44 -0.95 -28.86 -4.30
C VAL A 44 -1.78 -30.10 -3.97
N THR A 45 -1.14 -31.14 -3.40
CA THR A 45 -1.81 -32.36 -2.89
C THR A 45 -1.77 -32.51 -1.36
N ASP A 46 -0.91 -31.76 -0.66
CA ASP A 46 -0.71 -31.87 0.80
C ASP A 46 -1.47 -30.79 1.61
N PRO A 47 -1.78 -31.03 2.90
CA PRO A 47 -2.51 -30.06 3.72
C PRO A 47 -1.65 -28.84 4.04
N LYS A 48 -2.05 -27.67 3.53
CA LYS A 48 -1.51 -26.34 3.86
C LYS A 48 -2.49 -25.63 4.79
N ASP A 49 -2.10 -24.49 5.37
CA ASP A 49 -3.10 -23.63 6.02
C ASP A 49 -4.11 -23.12 4.98
N ASP A 50 -5.36 -22.88 5.40
CA ASP A 50 -6.52 -22.57 4.54
C ASP A 50 -6.33 -21.37 3.59
N TRP A 51 -5.32 -20.52 3.83
CA TRP A 51 -5.09 -19.27 3.14
C TRP A 51 -3.85 -19.28 2.27
N GLN A 52 -2.98 -20.29 2.35
CA GLN A 52 -1.82 -20.44 1.47
C GLN A 52 -2.26 -20.82 0.06
N ARG A 53 -1.93 -19.97 -0.92
CA ARG A 53 -2.36 -20.13 -2.32
C ARG A 53 -1.24 -20.51 -3.27
N ILE A 54 -0.04 -20.01 -3.01
CA ILE A 54 1.13 -20.27 -3.85
C ILE A 54 2.31 -20.60 -2.93
N ILE A 55 3.03 -21.67 -3.23
CA ILE A 55 4.32 -21.98 -2.61
C ILE A 55 5.39 -21.98 -3.69
N VAL A 56 6.48 -21.27 -3.44
CA VAL A 56 7.68 -21.28 -4.28
C VAL A 56 8.79 -21.93 -3.46
N SER A 57 9.19 -23.13 -3.87
CA SER A 57 10.29 -23.86 -3.23
C SER A 57 11.62 -23.34 -3.76
N LEU A 58 12.55 -23.05 -2.85
CA LEU A 58 13.84 -22.42 -3.14
C LEU A 58 15.00 -23.35 -2.77
N SER A 59 16.15 -23.16 -3.42
CA SER A 59 17.38 -23.87 -3.06
C SER A 59 17.78 -23.59 -1.61
N GLY A 60 18.40 -24.59 -0.97
CA GLY A 60 18.73 -24.53 0.46
C GLY A 60 17.55 -24.79 1.40
N GLY A 61 16.46 -25.41 0.91
CA GLY A 61 15.35 -25.89 1.74
C GLY A 61 14.41 -24.78 2.24
N LEU A 62 14.41 -23.62 1.59
CA LEU A 62 13.51 -22.51 1.93
C LEU A 62 12.26 -22.53 1.06
N GLU A 63 11.18 -21.95 1.57
CA GLU A 63 9.93 -21.76 0.83
C GLU A 63 9.43 -20.33 0.98
N LEU A 64 8.98 -19.74 -0.12
CA LEU A 64 8.19 -18.51 -0.11
C LEU A 64 6.71 -18.89 -0.24
N ARG A 65 5.92 -18.57 0.78
CA ARG A 65 4.49 -18.91 0.83
C ARG A 65 3.65 -17.65 0.68
N PHE A 66 2.84 -17.60 -0.37
CA PHE A 66 1.90 -16.52 -0.63
C PHE A 66 0.53 -16.88 -0.05
N ALA A 67 0.18 -16.26 1.08
CA ALA A 67 -1.12 -16.41 1.71
C ALA A 67 -2.06 -15.28 1.28
N ASP A 68 -3.24 -15.65 0.77
CA ASP A 68 -4.27 -14.70 0.38
C ASP A 68 -5.68 -15.27 0.64
N LEU A 69 -6.29 -14.75 1.70
CA LEU A 69 -7.67 -15.07 2.08
C LEU A 69 -8.69 -14.65 1.01
N ARG A 70 -8.49 -13.47 0.40
CA ARG A 70 -9.48 -12.87 -0.51
C ARG A 70 -9.24 -13.20 -1.98
N LYS A 71 -8.11 -13.85 -2.30
CA LYS A 71 -7.74 -14.28 -3.65
C LYS A 71 -7.69 -13.12 -4.66
N PHE A 72 -7.18 -11.96 -4.22
CA PHE A 72 -7.01 -10.75 -5.03
C PHE A 72 -5.58 -10.57 -5.52
N GLY A 73 -4.61 -11.13 -4.80
CA GLY A 73 -3.21 -11.13 -5.19
C GLY A 73 -2.94 -12.05 -6.35
N TRP A 74 -1.77 -11.89 -6.93
CA TRP A 74 -1.31 -12.71 -8.05
C TRP A 74 0.21 -12.79 -8.05
N LEU A 75 0.72 -13.85 -8.67
CA LEU A 75 2.13 -14.04 -8.94
C LEU A 75 2.31 -14.20 -10.44
N LYS A 76 3.32 -13.51 -10.98
CA LYS A 76 3.62 -13.58 -12.41
C LYS A 76 5.08 -13.83 -12.62
N LEU A 77 5.40 -14.86 -13.41
CA LEU A 77 6.74 -15.09 -13.89
C LEU A 77 6.98 -14.15 -15.07
N ILE A 78 8.00 -13.31 -14.97
CA ILE A 78 8.40 -12.37 -16.02
C ILE A 78 9.74 -12.84 -16.57
N THR A 79 9.81 -13.09 -17.88
CA THR A 79 11.02 -13.60 -18.56
C THR A 79 11.82 -12.51 -19.25
N ASP A 80 11.25 -11.32 -19.43
CA ASP A 80 11.93 -10.17 -20.03
C ASP A 80 11.47 -8.83 -19.44
N ASN A 81 12.32 -7.82 -19.57
CA ASN A 81 12.06 -6.48 -19.01
C ASN A 81 10.93 -5.71 -19.71
N THR A 82 10.50 -6.11 -20.91
CA THR A 82 9.43 -5.44 -21.65
C THR A 82 8.09 -5.71 -20.99
N GLU A 83 7.85 -6.96 -20.56
CA GLU A 83 6.66 -7.30 -19.81
C GLU A 83 6.60 -6.60 -18.46
N LEU A 84 7.73 -6.51 -17.75
CA LEU A 84 7.83 -5.73 -16.51
C LEU A 84 7.43 -4.26 -16.74
N LYS A 85 8.00 -3.61 -17.77
CA LYS A 85 7.66 -2.24 -18.14
C LYS A 85 6.18 -2.08 -18.46
N LYS A 86 5.55 -3.04 -19.13
CA LYS A 86 4.12 -3.02 -19.44
C LYS A 86 3.26 -3.07 -18.18
N ILE A 87 3.62 -3.91 -17.20
CA ILE A 87 2.93 -3.99 -15.91
C ILE A 87 3.09 -2.68 -15.12
N LEU A 88 4.33 -2.18 -15.03
CA LEU A 88 4.63 -0.95 -14.31
C LEU A 88 4.04 0.30 -14.99
N GLY A 89 3.85 0.28 -16.31
CA GLY A 89 3.29 1.41 -17.07
C GLY A 89 1.83 1.75 -16.73
N GLY A 90 1.12 0.88 -16.01
CA GLY A 90 -0.21 1.18 -15.46
C GLY A 90 -0.19 2.01 -14.17
N TYR A 91 0.98 2.25 -13.59
CA TYR A 91 1.13 2.95 -12.31
C TYR A 91 1.69 4.36 -12.51
N GLY A 92 1.24 5.28 -11.66
CA GLY A 92 1.83 6.60 -11.51
C GLY A 92 3.16 6.55 -10.78
N PRO A 93 3.90 7.67 -10.71
CA PRO A 93 5.18 7.73 -10.03
C PRO A 93 5.03 7.39 -8.54
N GLU A 94 6.08 6.80 -7.95
CA GLU A 94 6.10 6.38 -6.54
C GLU A 94 6.06 7.60 -5.61
N ALA A 95 5.13 7.59 -4.66
CA ALA A 95 4.85 8.74 -3.79
C ALA A 95 6.06 9.28 -3.00
N ASP A 96 7.04 8.42 -2.70
CA ASP A 96 8.26 8.77 -1.99
C ASP A 96 9.40 9.24 -2.89
N LYS A 97 9.22 9.20 -4.21
CA LYS A 97 10.19 9.61 -5.24
C LYS A 97 9.73 10.82 -6.08
N VAL A 98 8.44 11.18 -6.00
CA VAL A 98 7.89 12.35 -6.72
C VAL A 98 8.49 13.65 -6.20
N THR A 99 8.94 14.54 -7.09
CA THR A 99 9.39 15.89 -6.73
C THR A 99 8.20 16.81 -6.42
N LEU A 100 8.39 17.89 -5.66
CA LEU A 100 7.31 18.84 -5.35
C LEU A 100 6.66 19.41 -6.62
N LYS A 101 7.47 19.68 -7.66
CA LYS A 101 6.98 20.18 -8.94
C LYS A 101 6.06 19.18 -9.63
N GLU A 102 6.49 17.93 -9.77
CA GLU A 102 5.67 16.87 -10.37
C GLU A 102 4.39 16.62 -9.55
N PHE A 103 4.47 16.71 -8.23
CA PHE A 103 3.30 16.57 -7.37
C PHE A 103 2.25 17.66 -7.65
N GLY A 104 2.65 18.93 -7.71
CA GLY A 104 1.75 20.03 -8.10
C GLY A 104 1.15 19.84 -9.50
N GLU A 105 1.97 19.42 -10.48
CA GLU A 105 1.51 19.13 -11.84
C GLU A 105 0.48 17.98 -11.89
N ILE A 106 0.63 16.97 -11.03
CA ILE A 106 -0.34 15.87 -10.89
C ILE A 106 -1.67 16.41 -10.33
N LEU A 107 -1.62 17.22 -9.27
CA LEU A 107 -2.82 17.72 -8.60
C LEU A 107 -3.61 18.71 -9.47
N ALA A 108 -2.91 19.57 -10.22
CA ALA A 108 -3.51 20.56 -11.10
C ALA A 108 -4.39 19.96 -12.22
N LYS A 109 -4.14 18.71 -12.61
CA LYS A 109 -4.84 18.03 -13.72
C LYS A 109 -6.26 17.60 -13.40
N THR A 110 -6.71 17.64 -12.14
CA THR A 110 -7.99 17.02 -11.77
C THR A 110 -8.77 17.76 -10.70
N SER A 111 -10.09 17.78 -10.87
CA SER A 111 -11.03 18.31 -9.88
C SER A 111 -11.53 17.25 -8.90
N ARG A 112 -11.05 16.01 -9.02
CA ARG A 112 -11.40 14.92 -8.10
C ARG A 112 -10.97 15.28 -6.67
N PRO A 113 -11.69 14.79 -5.64
CA PRO A 113 -11.27 14.96 -4.25
C PRO A 113 -9.83 14.50 -4.01
N ILE A 114 -9.05 15.28 -3.26
CA ILE A 114 -7.62 15.05 -3.04
C ILE A 114 -7.35 13.65 -2.50
N LYS A 115 -8.16 13.15 -1.56
CA LYS A 115 -8.01 11.79 -1.05
C LYS A 115 -8.15 10.73 -2.15
N VAL A 116 -9.08 10.93 -3.08
CA VAL A 116 -9.31 9.98 -4.17
C VAL A 116 -8.11 9.98 -5.12
N VAL A 117 -7.52 11.15 -5.38
CA VAL A 117 -6.31 11.28 -6.20
C VAL A 117 -5.11 10.59 -5.56
N LEU A 118 -4.89 10.78 -4.26
CA LEU A 118 -3.80 10.11 -3.54
C LEU A 118 -3.93 8.58 -3.57
N MET A 119 -5.15 8.06 -3.58
CA MET A 119 -5.39 6.61 -3.59
C MET A 119 -5.41 6.00 -5.00
N ASP A 120 -5.35 6.83 -6.04
CA ASP A 120 -5.37 6.39 -7.44
C ASP A 120 -3.96 5.98 -7.89
N GLN A 121 -3.71 4.68 -7.90
CA GLN A 121 -2.39 4.10 -8.20
C GLN A 121 -1.88 4.41 -9.60
N ALA A 122 -2.76 4.78 -10.55
CA ALA A 122 -2.36 5.23 -11.89
C ALA A 122 -1.92 6.70 -11.91
N THR A 123 -2.34 7.48 -10.90
CA THR A 123 -1.97 8.89 -10.76
C THR A 123 -0.73 9.07 -9.89
N ILE A 124 -0.68 8.40 -8.73
CA ILE A 124 0.46 8.36 -7.82
C ILE A 124 0.41 7.03 -7.06
N SER A 125 1.51 6.28 -7.05
CA SER A 125 1.52 4.92 -6.50
C SER A 125 2.01 4.89 -5.06
N GLY A 126 1.50 3.92 -4.29
CA GLY A 126 1.98 3.58 -2.95
C GLY A 126 1.18 4.15 -1.79
N ILE A 127 0.32 5.14 -2.00
CA ILE A 127 -0.55 5.68 -0.96
C ILE A 127 -1.91 4.97 -1.01
N GLY A 128 -2.34 4.37 0.10
CA GLY A 128 -3.67 3.80 0.23
C GLY A 128 -4.53 4.54 1.25
N ASN A 129 -5.47 3.82 1.86
CA ASN A 129 -6.54 4.44 2.64
C ASN A 129 -6.04 4.95 4.01
N ILE A 130 -5.08 4.26 4.60
CA ILE A 130 -4.51 4.58 5.91
C ILE A 130 -3.64 5.83 5.77
N TYR A 131 -2.59 5.73 4.95
CA TYR A 131 -1.58 6.78 4.85
C TYR A 131 -2.15 8.06 4.21
N ALA A 132 -3.13 7.96 3.30
CA ALA A 132 -3.81 9.16 2.79
C ALA A 132 -4.58 9.90 3.89
N ALA A 133 -5.25 9.19 4.81
CA ALA A 133 -6.04 9.83 5.85
C ALA A 133 -5.15 10.58 6.85
N ASP A 134 -4.07 9.94 7.30
CA ASP A 134 -3.13 10.54 8.24
C ASP A 134 -2.32 11.68 7.60
N ALA A 135 -1.88 11.53 6.35
CA ALA A 135 -1.19 12.61 5.63
C ALA A 135 -2.06 13.86 5.49
N LEU A 136 -3.33 13.69 5.10
CA LEU A 136 -4.27 14.81 4.99
C LEU A 136 -4.56 15.45 6.35
N ASN A 137 -4.55 14.67 7.43
CA ASN A 137 -4.70 15.22 8.77
C ASN A 137 -3.49 16.08 9.18
N LEU A 138 -2.26 15.59 8.96
CA LEU A 138 -1.03 16.35 9.22
C LEU A 138 -0.97 17.63 8.40
N ALA A 139 -1.37 17.55 7.12
CA ALA A 139 -1.41 18.69 6.21
C ALA A 139 -2.59 19.64 6.44
N LYS A 140 -3.54 19.28 7.33
CA LYS A 140 -4.75 20.06 7.64
C LYS A 140 -5.65 20.30 6.42
N ILE A 141 -5.72 19.34 5.50
CA ILE A 141 -6.50 19.44 4.26
C ILE A 141 -7.73 18.54 4.34
N ASP A 142 -8.91 19.07 4.00
CA ASP A 142 -10.13 18.26 3.93
C ASP A 142 -10.02 17.21 2.80
N PRO A 143 -10.27 15.92 3.08
CA PRO A 143 -10.16 14.85 2.07
C PRO A 143 -11.07 15.03 0.84
N ARG A 144 -12.12 15.84 0.96
CA ARG A 144 -13.10 16.12 -0.09
C ARG A 144 -12.68 17.26 -1.01
N ARG A 145 -11.70 18.08 -0.62
CA ARG A 145 -11.30 19.24 -1.43
C ARG A 145 -10.82 18.81 -2.82
N PRO A 146 -11.18 19.53 -3.89
CA PRO A 146 -10.66 19.26 -5.22
C PRO A 146 -9.12 19.34 -5.22
N ALA A 147 -8.44 18.35 -5.80
CA ALA A 147 -6.97 18.32 -5.83
C ALA A 147 -6.38 19.59 -6.45
N LYS A 148 -6.92 20.04 -7.59
CA LYS A 148 -6.50 21.28 -8.25
C LYS A 148 -6.74 22.58 -7.46
N SER A 149 -7.42 22.51 -6.31
CA SER A 149 -7.71 23.69 -5.47
C SER A 149 -6.64 23.96 -4.42
N LEU A 150 -5.65 23.07 -4.29
CA LEU A 150 -4.56 23.25 -3.34
C LEU A 150 -3.61 24.33 -3.87
N ASN A 151 -3.19 25.23 -3.00
CA ASN A 151 -2.14 26.20 -3.32
C ASN A 151 -0.74 25.58 -3.10
N SER A 152 0.31 26.23 -3.58
CA SER A 152 1.69 25.72 -3.49
C SER A 152 2.17 25.43 -2.06
N GLY A 153 1.68 26.18 -1.07
CA GLY A 153 1.97 25.92 0.35
C GLY A 153 1.30 24.64 0.85
N GLU A 154 0.05 24.41 0.45
CA GLU A 154 -0.71 23.19 0.77
C GLU A 154 -0.14 21.96 0.06
N GLU A 155 0.26 22.09 -1.21
CA GLU A 155 0.92 21.03 -1.97
C GLU A 155 2.21 20.57 -1.27
N LYS A 156 3.04 21.54 -0.84
CA LYS A 156 4.26 21.26 -0.09
C LYS A 156 3.98 20.58 1.25
N ALA A 157 3.05 21.14 2.03
CA ALA A 157 2.69 20.58 3.34
C ALA A 157 2.13 19.16 3.21
N LEU A 158 1.33 18.90 2.17
CA LEU A 158 0.79 17.57 1.89
C LEU A 158 1.88 16.59 1.47
N GLN A 159 2.79 16.98 0.58
CA GLN A 159 3.89 16.11 0.17
C GLN A 159 4.78 15.76 1.38
N GLU A 160 5.17 16.74 2.18
CA GLU A 160 5.96 16.50 3.40
C GLU A 160 5.23 15.57 4.39
N ALA A 161 3.92 15.75 4.55
CA ALA A 161 3.09 14.89 5.37
C ALA A 161 3.02 13.44 4.84
N ILE A 162 2.87 13.26 3.53
CA ILE A 162 2.89 11.94 2.87
C ILE A 162 4.22 11.25 3.15
N LEU A 163 5.34 11.90 2.86
CA LEU A 163 6.68 11.35 3.10
C LEU A 163 6.87 10.98 4.57
N LYS A 164 6.37 11.80 5.50
CA LYS A 164 6.44 11.55 6.93
C LYS A 164 5.65 10.29 7.33
N VAL A 165 4.39 10.17 6.92
CA VAL A 165 3.57 9.00 7.31
C VAL A 165 4.05 7.71 6.66
N LEU A 166 4.54 7.76 5.41
CA LEU A 166 5.12 6.58 4.75
C LEU A 166 6.41 6.13 5.46
N LYS A 167 7.29 7.06 5.83
CA LYS A 167 8.50 6.75 6.62
C LYS A 167 8.16 6.18 7.99
N LEU A 168 7.15 6.72 8.67
CA LEU A 168 6.68 6.17 9.95
C LEU A 168 6.07 4.78 9.77
N GLY A 169 5.29 4.56 8.71
CA GLY A 169 4.79 3.25 8.33
C GLY A 169 5.94 2.25 8.21
N ILE A 170 6.98 2.57 7.43
CA ILE A 170 8.14 1.67 7.24
C ILE A 170 8.86 1.45 8.56
N LYS A 171 9.08 2.52 9.34
CA LYS A 171 9.74 2.45 10.65
C LYS A 171 9.02 1.51 11.62
N PHE A 172 7.70 1.51 11.60
CA PHE A 172 6.87 0.67 12.48
C PHE A 172 6.44 -0.63 11.80
N GLY A 173 7.06 -1.01 10.68
CA GLY A 173 6.78 -2.27 9.98
C GLY A 173 5.38 -2.35 9.39
N GLY A 174 4.74 -1.23 9.08
CA GLY A 174 3.38 -1.15 8.51
C GLY A 174 2.26 -1.24 9.53
N ALA A 175 1.02 -1.30 9.05
CA ALA A 175 -0.20 -1.38 9.86
C ALA A 175 -0.86 -2.78 9.78
N SER A 176 -0.95 -3.46 10.93
CA SER A 176 -1.57 -4.78 11.08
C SER A 176 -3.04 -4.75 11.52
N ASP A 177 -3.79 -3.70 11.17
CA ASP A 177 -5.19 -3.46 11.59
C ASP A 177 -6.16 -4.64 11.32
N GLN A 178 -5.84 -5.54 10.39
CA GLN A 178 -6.64 -6.76 10.14
C GLN A 178 -5.79 -8.04 10.14
N PHE A 179 -5.04 -8.26 9.06
CA PHE A 179 -4.36 -9.55 8.79
C PHE A 179 -2.98 -9.38 8.16
N TYR A 180 -2.48 -8.14 8.08
CA TYR A 180 -1.14 -7.92 7.54
C TYR A 180 -0.09 -8.49 8.52
N LEU A 181 0.83 -9.27 7.97
CA LEU A 181 2.06 -9.73 8.59
C LEU A 181 3.20 -9.46 7.62
N ASP A 182 4.39 -9.24 8.15
CA ASP A 182 5.61 -9.10 7.35
C ASP A 182 6.11 -10.47 6.83
N ALA A 183 7.26 -10.49 6.17
CA ALA A 183 7.80 -11.72 5.57
C ALA A 183 8.23 -12.76 6.62
N LEU A 184 8.39 -12.36 7.88
CA LEU A 184 8.78 -13.20 9.00
C LEU A 184 7.57 -13.60 9.88
N GLY A 185 6.36 -13.18 9.50
CA GLY A 185 5.14 -13.44 10.27
C GLY A 185 4.93 -12.51 11.45
N ALA A 186 5.69 -11.42 11.54
CA ALA A 186 5.51 -10.41 12.59
C ALA A 186 4.46 -9.36 12.19
N LYS A 187 3.83 -8.75 13.20
CA LYS A 187 2.89 -7.65 13.00
C LYS A 187 3.64 -6.33 12.84
N GLY A 188 3.10 -5.46 12.00
CA GLY A 188 3.39 -4.04 12.02
C GLY A 188 2.70 -3.34 13.20
N HIS A 189 3.18 -2.15 13.54
CA HIS A 189 2.77 -1.37 14.70
C HIS A 189 2.31 0.05 14.36
N TYR A 190 2.19 0.41 13.07
CA TYR A 190 1.74 1.75 12.68
C TYR A 190 0.30 2.05 13.13
N GLN A 191 -0.55 1.04 13.37
CA GLN A 191 -1.89 1.24 13.93
C GLN A 191 -1.92 1.90 15.31
N ASP A 192 -0.85 1.73 16.10
CA ASP A 192 -0.71 2.36 17.41
C ASP A 192 -0.37 3.87 17.28
N HIS A 193 -0.13 4.32 16.05
CA HIS A 193 0.27 5.69 15.69
C HIS A 193 -0.72 6.38 14.75
N PHE A 194 -1.88 5.78 14.46
CA PHE A 194 -2.90 6.40 13.60
C PHE A 194 -3.31 7.78 14.12
N LEU A 195 -3.36 8.75 13.21
CA LEU A 195 -3.78 10.12 13.55
C LEU A 195 -5.29 10.26 13.48
N VAL A 196 -5.90 9.71 12.44
CA VAL A 196 -7.36 9.75 12.25
C VAL A 196 -7.94 8.43 11.78
N TYR A 197 -7.15 7.58 11.11
CA TYR A 197 -7.66 6.34 10.54
C TYR A 197 -8.24 5.40 11.60
N ASN A 198 -9.46 4.90 11.38
CA ASN A 198 -10.19 4.02 12.31
C ASN A 198 -10.48 4.61 13.70
N ARG A 199 -10.30 5.93 13.89
CA ARG A 199 -10.49 6.62 15.17
C ARG A 199 -11.83 7.38 15.25
N GLN A 200 -12.87 6.92 14.55
CA GLN A 200 -14.16 7.62 14.50
C GLN A 200 -14.73 7.85 15.91
N GLY A 201 -15.13 9.09 16.20
CA GLY A 201 -15.67 9.49 17.51
C GLY A 201 -14.61 9.79 18.57
N GLU A 202 -13.37 9.37 18.37
CA GLU A 202 -12.28 9.74 19.27
C GLU A 202 -11.87 11.20 19.13
N LYS A 203 -11.20 11.72 20.17
CA LYS A 203 -10.66 13.07 20.17
C LYS A 203 -9.50 13.20 19.18
N CYS A 204 -9.58 14.20 18.31
CA CYS A 204 -8.45 14.64 17.49
C CYS A 204 -7.27 15.03 18.38
N PHE A 205 -6.08 14.53 18.09
CA PHE A 205 -4.87 14.85 18.86
C PHE A 205 -4.45 16.32 18.77
N ASN A 206 -4.91 17.06 17.75
CA ASN A 206 -4.55 18.47 17.57
C ASN A 206 -5.54 19.45 18.22
N CYS A 207 -6.85 19.17 18.19
CA CYS A 207 -7.87 20.12 18.68
C CYS A 207 -8.94 19.53 19.62
N GLY A 208 -8.88 18.23 19.92
CA GLY A 208 -9.85 17.56 20.79
C GLY A 208 -11.23 17.30 20.17
N SER A 209 -11.55 17.87 19.00
CA SER A 209 -12.83 17.61 18.33
C SER A 209 -12.95 16.16 17.85
N PRO A 210 -14.17 15.58 17.84
CA PRO A 210 -14.36 14.19 17.45
C PRO A 210 -14.02 13.96 15.97
N ILE A 211 -13.25 12.90 15.69
CA ILE A 211 -12.96 12.45 14.32
C ILE A 211 -14.25 11.96 13.66
N LYS A 212 -14.51 12.45 12.45
CA LYS A 212 -15.66 12.03 11.63
C LYS A 212 -15.25 10.98 10.61
N LYS A 213 -16.21 10.10 10.31
CA LYS A 213 -16.12 9.13 9.21
C LYS A 213 -17.16 9.45 8.15
N ILE A 214 -16.74 9.51 6.90
CA ILE A 214 -17.61 9.61 5.73
C ILE A 214 -17.27 8.50 4.73
N ARG A 215 -18.12 8.29 3.73
CA ARG A 215 -17.81 7.46 2.57
C ARG A 215 -17.40 8.37 1.41
N LEU A 216 -16.21 8.15 0.85
CA LEU A 216 -15.69 8.91 -0.29
C LEU A 216 -15.15 7.92 -1.33
N ALA A 217 -15.68 8.00 -2.57
CA ALA A 217 -15.36 7.05 -3.65
C ALA A 217 -15.43 5.57 -3.21
N GLY A 218 -16.47 5.22 -2.46
CA GLY A 218 -16.67 3.85 -1.97
C GLY A 218 -15.82 3.45 -0.76
N ARG A 219 -14.86 4.28 -0.32
CA ARG A 219 -13.93 3.99 0.79
C ARG A 219 -14.31 4.76 2.06
N GLY A 220 -14.10 4.14 3.22
CA GLY A 220 -14.23 4.81 4.51
C GLY A 220 -13.14 5.86 4.69
N THR A 221 -13.53 7.08 5.05
CA THR A 221 -12.66 8.25 5.14
C THR A 221 -12.80 8.91 6.49
N TYR A 222 -11.69 8.98 7.22
CA TYR A 222 -11.61 9.55 8.56
C TYR A 222 -10.89 10.91 8.50
N PHE A 223 -11.41 11.91 9.19
CA PHE A 223 -10.83 13.25 9.23
C PHE A 223 -11.32 14.04 10.45
N CYS A 224 -10.58 15.06 10.84
CA CYS A 224 -11.00 16.04 11.85
C CYS A 224 -11.71 17.22 11.17
N PRO A 225 -12.99 17.48 11.44
CA PRO A 225 -13.74 18.57 10.78
C PRO A 225 -13.25 19.98 11.16
N GLU A 226 -12.56 20.11 12.30
CA GLU A 226 -12.03 21.39 12.75
C GLU A 226 -10.63 21.67 12.23
N CYS A 227 -9.76 20.66 12.20
CA CYS A 227 -8.39 20.85 11.73
C CYS A 227 -8.26 20.85 10.21
N GLN A 228 -9.16 20.19 9.49
CA GLN A 228 -9.04 19.98 8.04
C GLN A 228 -10.08 20.81 7.30
N LYS A 229 -9.62 21.70 6.41
CA LYS A 229 -10.48 22.61 5.63
C LYS A 229 -10.30 22.43 4.13
#